data_AF-A0A2E9U3Y8-F1
#
_entry.id   AF-A0A2E9U3Y8-F1
#
_cell.length_a   1.000
_cell.length_b   1.000
_cell.length_c   1.000
_cell.angle_alpha   90.00
_cell.angle_beta   90.00
_cell.angle_gamma   90.00
#
_symmetry.space_group_name_H-M   'P 1'
#
loop_
_entity.id
_entity.type
_entity.pdbx_description
1 polymer ?
#
loop_
_entity_poly.entity_id
_entity_poly.type
_entity_poly.pdbx_seq_one_letter_code
_entity_poly.pdbx_strand_id
1 'polypeptide(L)' 'MIFEENKTIEKIGEKSGYIFSYFLFTTILFFILILLKKIPESWSYIHVMGITILIALIGVAIKRFLK' A
#
# COMPACT_ATOMS: atom_id res chain seq x y z
N MET A 1 19.99 -28.98 -5.73
CA MET A 1 18.73 -28.98 -4.96
C MET A 1 17.63 -28.54 -5.90
N ILE A 2 16.74 -29.46 -6.26
CA ILE A 2 15.52 -29.13 -7.01
C ILE A 2 14.56 -28.60 -5.96
N PHE A 3 14.42 -27.27 -5.88
CA PHE A 3 13.39 -26.67 -5.06
C PHE A 3 12.06 -26.99 -5.72
N GLU A 4 11.26 -27.85 -5.08
CA GLU A 4 9.85 -27.98 -5.42
C GLU A 4 9.20 -26.61 -5.21
N GLU A 5 8.88 -25.95 -6.31
CA GLU A 5 8.29 -24.61 -6.34
C GLU A 5 6.89 -24.68 -5.71
N ASN A 6 6.81 -24.42 -4.41
CA ASN A 6 5.56 -24.45 -3.69
C ASN A 6 4.79 -23.14 -3.96
N LYS A 7 4.12 -23.09 -5.10
CA LYS A 7 3.37 -21.93 -5.63
C LYS A 7 2.40 -21.29 -4.63
N THR A 8 1.95 -22.04 -3.63
CA THR A 8 1.08 -21.51 -2.58
C THR A 8 1.84 -20.60 -1.61
N ILE A 9 3.04 -21.00 -1.18
CA ILE A 9 3.88 -20.22 -0.28
C ILE A 9 4.33 -18.93 -0.98
N GLU A 10 4.68 -19.03 -2.25
CA GLU A 10 5.08 -17.87 -3.07
C GLU A 10 3.95 -16.85 -3.19
N LYS A 11 2.73 -17.28 -3.53
CA LYS A 11 1.55 -16.39 -3.62
C LYS A 11 1.20 -15.72 -2.28
N ILE A 12 1.34 -16.44 -1.17
CA ILE A 12 1.12 -15.87 0.16
C ILE A 12 2.21 -14.84 0.47
N GLY A 13 3.47 -15.17 0.18
CA GLY A 13 4.60 -14.27 0.32
C GLY A 13 4.41 -12.99 -0.47
N GLU A 14 4.05 -13.09 -1.75
CA GLU A 14 3.76 -11.94 -2.62
C GLU A 14 2.67 -11.04 -2.02
N LYS A 15 1.53 -11.63 -1.62
CA LYS A 15 0.41 -10.89 -1.04
C LYS A 15 0.80 -10.22 0.29
N SER A 16 1.52 -10.93 1.16
CA SER A 16 2.00 -10.39 2.44
C SER A 16 3.02 -9.25 2.23
N GLY A 17 3.93 -9.41 1.28
CA GLY A 17 4.94 -8.42 0.93
C GLY A 17 4.31 -7.15 0.38
N TYR A 18 3.27 -7.29 -0.46
CA TYR A 18 2.49 -6.16 -0.94
C TYR A 18 1.80 -5.41 0.20
N ILE A 19 1.11 -6.12 1.10
CA ILE A 19 0.43 -5.51 2.26
C ILE A 19 1.44 -4.80 3.17
N PHE A 20 2.55 -5.44 3.48
CA PHE A 20 3.62 -4.87 4.29
C PHE A 20 4.21 -3.60 3.65
N SER A 21 4.53 -3.67 2.36
CA SER A 21 5.10 -2.54 1.61
C SER A 21 4.12 -1.36 1.56
N TYR A 22 2.82 -1.64 1.43
CA TYR A 22 1.78 -0.63 1.47
C TYR A 22 1.72 0.10 2.82
N PHE A 23 1.79 -0.63 3.94
CA PHE A 23 1.85 -0.03 5.27
C PHE A 23 3.13 0.79 5.47
N LEU A 24 4.28 0.25 5.06
CA LEU A 24 5.56 0.95 5.14
C LEU A 24 5.52 2.27 4.36
N PHE A 25 5.03 2.23 3.11
CA PHE A 25 4.85 3.41 2.28
C PHE A 25 3.94 4.45 2.93
N THR A 26 2.78 4.03 3.43
CA THR A 26 1.80 4.93 4.05
C THR A 26 2.36 5.58 5.32
N THR A 27 3.13 4.83 6.11
CA THR A 27 3.82 5.35 7.30
C THR A 27 4.88 6.38 6.94
N ILE A 28 5.74 6.09 5.97
CA ILE A 28 6.75 7.05 5.50
C ILE A 28 6.07 8.32 4.98
N LEU A 29 5.03 8.16 4.15
CA LEU A 29 4.28 9.29 3.59
C LEU A 29 3.64 10.14 4.69
N PHE A 30 3.03 9.52 5.70
CA PHE A 30 2.44 10.22 6.83
C PHE A 30 3.48 11.08 7.58
N PHE A 31 4.66 10.52 7.87
CA PHE A 31 5.74 11.27 8.51
C PHE A 31 6.22 12.44 7.64
N ILE A 32 6.39 12.23 6.33
CA ILE A 32 6.76 13.31 5.41
C ILE A 32 5.70 14.44 5.43
N LEU A 33 4.42 14.09 5.38
CA LEU A 33 3.33 15.06 5.39
C LEU A 33 3.24 15.85 6.70
N ILE A 34 3.46 15.18 7.84
CA ILE A 34 3.57 15.83 9.15
C ILE A 34 4.75 16.80 9.18
N LEU A 35 5.93 16.34 8.78
CA LEU A 35 7.17 17.15 8.83
C LEU A 35 7.05 18.41 7.98
N LEU A 36 6.39 18.31 6.83
CA LEU A 36 6.15 19.43 5.92
C LEU A 36 4.97 20.33 6.34
N LYS A 37 4.27 20.00 7.44
CA LYS A 37 3.02 20.67 7.88
C LYS A 37 2.00 20.78 6.74
N LYS A 38 1.96 19.77 5.85
CA LYS A 38 1.09 19.73 4.67
C LYS A 38 -0.26 19.07 4.95
N ILE A 39 -0.47 18.58 6.18
CA ILE A 39 -1.75 18.06 6.64
C ILE A 39 -2.27 18.89 7.81
N PRO A 40 -3.60 19.06 7.93
CA PRO A 40 -4.20 19.67 9.10
C PRO A 40 -3.81 18.91 10.37
N GLU A 41 -3.65 19.60 11.50
CA GLU A 41 -3.32 18.96 12.78
C GLU A 41 -4.39 17.95 13.25
N SER A 42 -5.63 18.09 12.76
CA SER A 42 -6.72 17.15 13.03
C SER A 42 -6.63 15.83 12.25
N TRP A 43 -5.75 15.75 11.23
CA TRP A 43 -5.64 14.58 10.39
C TRP A 43 -4.73 13.53 11.00
N SER A 44 -5.33 12.43 11.40
CA SER A 44 -4.62 11.25 11.88
C SER A 44 -4.12 10.37 10.73
N TYR A 45 -3.24 9.42 11.08
CA TYR A 45 -2.74 8.39 10.18
C TYR A 45 -3.84 7.69 9.35
N ILE A 46 -5.01 7.48 9.96
CA ILE A 46 -6.16 6.82 9.31
C ILE A 46 -6.64 7.59 8.09
N HIS A 47 -6.60 8.92 8.12
CA HIS A 47 -7.01 9.76 6.98
C HIS A 47 -6.05 9.57 5.80
N VAL A 48 -4.75 9.59 6.06
CA VAL A 48 -3.72 9.37 5.02
C VAL A 48 -3.80 7.96 4.46
N MET A 49 -4.01 6.96 5.31
CA MET A 49 -4.25 5.58 4.89
C MET A 49 -5.50 5.48 4.00
N GLY A 50 -6.62 6.09 4.39
CA GLY A 50 -7.84 6.10 3.60
C GLY A 50 -7.64 6.67 2.19
N ILE A 51 -6.89 7.77 2.08
CA ILE A 51 -6.56 8.39 0.79
C ILE A 51 -5.67 7.47 -0.05
N THR A 52 -4.63 6.87 0.53
CA THR A 52 -3.75 5.97 -0.23
C THR A 52 -4.46 4.69 -0.66
N ILE A 53 -5.39 4.14 0.14
CA ILE A 53 -6.28 3.05 -0.29
C ILE A 53 -7.13 3.49 -1.48
N LEU A 54 -7.75 4.66 -1.40
CA LEU A 54 -8.60 5.18 -2.47
C LEU A 54 -7.82 5.29 -3.80
N ILE A 55 -6.61 5.85 -3.75
CA ILE A 55 -5.72 5.96 -4.91
C ILE A 55 -5.37 4.58 -5.47
N ALA A 56 -5.02 3.62 -4.61
CA ALA A 56 -4.72 2.25 -5.03
C ALA A 56 -5.93 1.59 -5.72
N LEU A 57 -7.13 1.75 -5.16
CA LEU A 57 -8.37 1.23 -5.75
C LEU A 57 -8.68 1.88 -7.10
N ILE A 58 -8.48 3.19 -7.23
CA ILE A 58 -8.64 3.90 -8.50
C ILE A 58 -7.66 3.35 -9.54
N GLY A 59 -6.39 3.15 -9.18
CA GLY A 59 -5.40 2.55 -10.08
C GLY A 59 -5.80 1.15 -10.57
N VAL A 60 -6.36 0.33 -9.68
CA VAL A 60 -6.91 -0.99 -10.04
C VAL A 60 -8.14 -0.87 -10.95
N ALA A 61 -9.06 0.06 -10.66
CA ALA A 61 -10.24 0.30 -11.48
C ALA A 61 -9.87 0.76 -12.89
N ILE A 62 -8.92 1.70 -13.02
CA ILE A 62 -8.41 2.18 -14.31
C ILE A 62 -7.74 1.03 -15.08
N LYS A 63 -6.90 0.23 -14.42
CA LYS A 63 -6.26 -0.94 -15.02
C LYS A 63 -7.30 -1.94 -15.55
N ARG A 64 -8.45 -2.06 -14.88
CA ARG A 64 -9.55 -2.93 -15.30
C ARG A 64 -10.40 -2.31 -16.42
N PHE A 65 -10.43 -1.00 -16.57
CA PHE A 65 -11.18 -0.32 -17.64
C PHE A 65 -10.39 -0.24 -18.95
N LEU A 66 -9.08 -0.08 -18.87
CA LEU A 66 -8.17 -0.01 -20.03
C LEU A 66 -7.84 -1.37 -20.64
N LYS A 67 -8.31 -2.47 -20.06
CA LYS A 67 -8.00 -3.85 -20.44
C LYS A 67 -9.26 -4.66 -20.55
#